data_AF-A0A7G5ZD69-F1
#
_entry.id   AF-A0A7G5ZD69-F1
#
_cell.length_a   1.000
_cell.length_b   1.000
_cell.length_c   1.000
_cell.angle_alpha   90.00
_cell.angle_beta   90.00
_cell.angle_gamma   90.00
#
_symmetry.space_group_name_H-M   'P 1'
#
loop_
_entity.id
_entity.type
_entity.pdbx_description
1 polymer ?
#
loop_
_entity_poly.entity_id
_entity_poly.type
_entity_poly.pdbx_seq_one_letter_code
_entity_poly.pdbx_strand_id
1 'polypeptide(L)'
;MNVRQKKQEMLAAMHRARALEPSSFVPNKLLDTLIEKMHLKNDAELCRVLEVQPPIISKIRHRKLNVGATILLRMHEKSNIPIRELKELTSASVH
;
A
#
# COMPACT_ATOMS: atom_id res chain seq x y z
N MET A 1 38.25 4.75 -15.35
CA MET A 1 36.78 4.88 -15.16
C MET A 1 36.51 6.02 -14.17
N ASN A 2 35.76 7.05 -14.57
CA ASN A 2 35.59 8.25 -13.75
C ASN A 2 34.73 7.97 -12.50
N VAL A 3 35.04 8.56 -11.35
CA VAL A 3 34.34 8.35 -10.07
C VAL A 3 32.83 8.67 -10.20
N ARG A 4 32.49 9.65 -11.03
CA ARG A 4 31.10 10.02 -11.36
C ARG A 4 30.35 8.90 -12.10
N GLN A 5 31.02 8.20 -13.01
CA GLN A 5 30.45 7.08 -13.77
C GLN A 5 30.07 5.92 -12.85
N LYS A 6 31.01 5.51 -11.98
CA LYS A 6 30.79 4.45 -10.98
C LYS A 6 29.60 4.74 -10.06
N LYS A 7 29.45 5.99 -9.62
CA LYS A 7 28.32 6.40 -8.77
C LYS A 7 26.99 6.29 -9.51
N GLN A 8 26.94 6.71 -10.78
CA GLN A 8 25.72 6.64 -11.60
C GLN A 8 25.32 5.18 -11.89
N GLU A 9 26.27 4.32 -12.20
CA GLU A 9 26.01 2.89 -12.39
C GLU A 9 25.55 2.22 -11.11
N MET A 10 26.14 2.56 -9.96
CA MET A 10 25.72 2.04 -8.66
C MET A 10 24.28 2.44 -8.32
N LEU A 11 23.90 3.71 -8.57
CA LEU A 11 22.52 4.17 -8.39
C LEU A 11 21.54 3.46 -9.35
N ALA A 12 21.91 3.30 -10.61
CA ALA A 12 21.10 2.59 -11.60
C ALA A 12 20.94 1.09 -11.25
N ALA A 13 22.01 0.46 -10.76
CA ALA A 13 21.99 -0.92 -10.28
C ALA A 13 21.11 -1.08 -9.04
N MET A 14 21.18 -0.15 -8.07
CA MET A 14 20.30 -0.13 -6.90
C MET A 14 18.83 0.01 -7.29
N HIS A 15 18.51 0.89 -8.25
CA HIS A 15 17.13 1.03 -8.76
C HIS A 15 16.65 -0.22 -9.51
N ARG A 16 17.52 -0.87 -10.31
CA ARG A 16 17.20 -2.16 -10.96
C ARG A 16 16.99 -3.29 -9.95
N ALA A 17 17.87 -3.42 -8.96
CA ALA A 17 17.74 -4.42 -7.89
C ALA A 17 16.42 -4.22 -7.13
N ARG A 18 16.08 -2.98 -6.79
CA ARG A 18 14.80 -2.64 -6.13
C ARG A 18 13.56 -2.90 -7.00
N ALA A 19 13.69 -2.91 -8.32
CA ALA A 19 12.61 -3.24 -9.24
C ALA A 19 12.45 -4.76 -9.48
N LEU A 20 13.50 -5.55 -9.18
CA LEU A 20 13.49 -7.02 -9.25
C LEU A 20 12.95 -7.66 -7.96
N GLU A 21 12.94 -6.92 -6.84
CA GLU A 21 12.22 -7.31 -5.64
C GLU A 21 10.71 -7.36 -5.97
N PRO A 22 10.05 -8.54 -5.92
CA PRO A 22 8.61 -8.57 -6.04
C PRO A 22 8.05 -7.65 -4.97
N SER A 23 7.28 -6.63 -5.36
CA SER A 23 6.61 -5.77 -4.40
C SER A 23 5.68 -6.67 -3.59
N SER A 24 6.13 -7.11 -2.42
CA SER A 24 5.33 -7.90 -1.48
C SER A 24 4.11 -7.10 -1.04
N PHE A 25 4.01 -5.82 -1.40
CA PHE A 25 2.84 -4.99 -1.23
C PHE A 25 1.60 -5.53 -1.98
N VAL A 26 0.66 -6.11 -1.23
CA VAL A 26 -0.64 -6.59 -1.72
C VAL A 26 -1.76 -5.76 -1.06
N PRO A 27 -2.10 -4.60 -1.63
CA PRO A 27 -3.09 -3.70 -1.03
C PRO A 27 -4.52 -4.23 -1.11
N ASN A 28 -4.82 -5.15 -2.03
CA ASN A 28 -6.17 -5.70 -2.17
C ASN A 28 -6.59 -6.43 -0.89
N LYS A 29 -5.70 -7.24 -0.30
CA LYS A 29 -5.99 -7.95 0.95
C LYS A 29 -6.42 -6.99 2.07
N LEU A 30 -5.67 -5.90 2.25
CA LEU A 30 -6.03 -4.83 3.20
C LEU A 30 -7.42 -4.25 2.92
N LEU A 31 -7.70 -3.84 1.67
CA LEU A 31 -8.95 -3.18 1.32
C LEU A 31 -10.15 -4.13 1.40
N ASP A 32 -9.97 -5.38 1.00
CA ASP A 32 -11.01 -6.41 1.05
C ASP A 32 -11.34 -6.77 2.51
N THR A 33 -10.32 -6.92 3.38
CA THR A 33 -10.53 -7.10 4.82
C THR A 33 -11.29 -5.92 5.44
N LEU A 34 -11.02 -4.68 5.03
CA LEU A 34 -11.78 -3.52 5.53
C LEU A 34 -13.24 -3.55 5.08
N ILE A 35 -13.50 -3.90 3.81
CA ILE A 35 -14.85 -4.03 3.27
C ILE A 35 -15.63 -5.10 4.04
N GLU A 36 -15.03 -6.27 4.25
CA GLU A 36 -15.64 -7.37 5.00
C GLU A 36 -15.89 -7.00 6.47
N LYS A 37 -14.86 -6.48 7.16
CA LYS A 37 -14.92 -6.18 8.60
C LYS A 37 -15.92 -5.09 8.94
N MET A 38 -16.11 -4.14 8.02
CA MET A 38 -16.99 -2.99 8.20
C MET A 38 -18.36 -3.20 7.52
N HIS A 39 -18.62 -4.40 7.00
CA HIS A 39 -19.87 -4.77 6.31
C HIS A 39 -20.25 -3.84 5.15
N LEU A 40 -19.25 -3.44 4.36
CA LEU A 40 -19.42 -2.57 3.20
C LEU A 40 -19.68 -3.42 1.95
N LYS A 41 -20.40 -2.85 0.98
CA LYS A 41 -20.71 -3.53 -0.29
C LYS A 41 -19.59 -3.38 -1.31
N ASN A 42 -18.86 -2.26 -1.30
CA ASN A 42 -17.86 -1.96 -2.31
C ASN A 42 -16.92 -0.81 -1.91
N ASP A 43 -15.93 -0.55 -2.77
CA ASP A 43 -14.96 0.53 -2.64
C ASP A 43 -15.58 1.93 -2.51
N ALA A 44 -16.75 2.19 -3.11
CA ALA A 44 -17.37 3.51 -3.02
C ALA A 44 -17.89 3.77 -1.61
N GLU A 45 -18.41 2.75 -0.91
CA GLU A 45 -18.73 2.86 0.51
C GLU A 45 -17.46 2.97 1.37
N LEU A 46 -16.41 2.21 1.05
CA LEU A 46 -15.11 2.34 1.73
C LEU A 46 -14.56 3.77 1.62
N CYS A 47 -14.65 4.40 0.46
CA CYS A 47 -14.23 5.79 0.25
C CYS A 47 -14.98 6.76 1.17
N ARG A 48 -16.30 6.59 1.30
CA ARG A 48 -17.15 7.42 2.16
C ARG A 48 -16.77 7.26 3.63
N VAL A 49 -16.59 6.03 4.10
CA VAL A 49 -16.26 5.77 5.50
C VAL A 49 -14.85 6.24 5.86
N LEU A 50 -13.88 6.06 4.96
CA LEU A 50 -12.51 6.54 5.14
C LEU A 50 -12.34 8.04 4.81
N GLU A 51 -13.41 8.71 4.38
CA GLU A 51 -13.43 10.15 4.05
C GLU A 51 -12.38 10.52 2.98
N VAL A 52 -12.16 9.62 2.02
CA VAL A 52 -11.20 9.78 0.91
C VAL A 52 -11.91 9.83 -0.43
N GLN A 53 -11.27 10.44 -1.42
CA GLN A 53 -11.80 10.45 -2.77
C GLN A 53 -11.61 9.09 -3.47
N PRO A 54 -12.53 8.69 -4.38
CA PRO A 54 -12.43 7.44 -5.15
C PRO A 54 -11.08 7.19 -5.86
N PRO A 55 -10.40 8.20 -6.43
CA PRO A 55 -9.10 7.98 -7.06
C PRO A 55 -8.03 7.46 -6.11
N ILE A 56 -8.15 7.71 -4.80
CA ILE A 56 -7.18 7.23 -3.80
C ILE A 56 -7.28 5.71 -3.66
N ILE A 57 -8.47 5.18 -3.37
CA ILE A 57 -8.70 3.73 -3.24
C ILE A 57 -8.42 3.01 -4.56
N SER A 58 -8.88 3.57 -5.68
CA SER A 58 -8.61 3.00 -7.01
C SER A 58 -7.10 2.92 -7.29
N LYS A 59 -6.32 3.98 -7.03
CA LYS A 59 -4.87 3.94 -7.23
C LYS A 59 -4.18 2.97 -6.27
N ILE A 60 -4.67 2.80 -5.05
CA ILE A 60 -4.15 1.82 -4.10
C ILE A 60 -4.40 0.39 -4.61
N ARG A 61 -5.61 0.05 -5.05
CA ARG A 61 -5.93 -1.28 -5.63
C ARG A 61 -5.04 -1.62 -6.82
N HIS A 62 -4.79 -0.63 -7.68
CA HIS A 62 -3.94 -0.80 -8.87
C HIS A 62 -2.44 -0.61 -8.59
N ARG A 63 -2.02 -0.54 -7.32
CA ARG A 63 -0.61 -0.39 -6.90
C ARG A 63 0.07 0.84 -7.50
N LYS A 64 -0.70 1.89 -7.81
CA LYS A 64 -0.23 3.19 -8.30
C LYS A 64 -0.06 4.22 -7.18
N LEU A 65 -0.54 3.90 -5.98
CA LEU A 65 -0.38 4.71 -4.78
C LEU A 65 -0.12 3.80 -3.58
N ASN A 66 0.90 4.14 -2.79
CA ASN A 66 1.20 3.43 -1.55
C ASN A 66 0.25 3.86 -0.43
N VAL A 67 0.04 2.98 0.56
CA VAL A 67 -0.72 3.31 1.78
C VAL A 67 0.16 4.17 2.67
N GLY A 68 -0.09 5.47 2.67
CA GLY A 68 0.60 6.44 3.54
C GLY A 68 0.05 6.47 4.97
N ALA A 69 0.75 7.15 5.87
CA ALA A 69 0.38 7.21 7.29
C ALA A 69 -1.03 7.79 7.54
N THR A 70 -1.43 8.84 6.81
CA THR A 70 -2.74 9.50 7.00
C THR A 70 -3.91 8.56 6.70
N ILE A 71 -3.88 7.86 5.57
CA ILE A 71 -4.96 6.93 5.23
C ILE A 71 -4.94 5.69 6.12
N LEU A 72 -3.75 5.24 6.53
CA LEU A 72 -3.60 4.13 7.48
C LEU A 72 -4.20 4.46 8.85
N LEU A 73 -4.03 5.70 9.33
CA LEU A 73 -4.65 6.17 10.57
C LEU A 73 -6.18 6.16 10.46
N ARG A 74 -6.74 6.65 9.35
CA ARG A 74 -8.20 6.60 9.14
C ARG A 74 -8.73 5.17 9.08
N MET A 75 -8.00 4.26 8.43
CA MET A 75 -8.35 2.84 8.41
C MET A 75 -8.41 2.29 9.84
N HIS A 76 -7.41 2.61 10.68
CA HIS A 76 -7.40 2.21 12.09
C HIS A 76 -8.61 2.77 12.86
N GLU A 77 -8.85 4.08 12.79
CA GLU A 77 -9.92 4.76 13.53
C GLU A 77 -11.32 4.26 13.17
N LYS A 78 -11.56 3.96 11.88
CA LYS A 78 -12.89 3.56 11.41
C LYS A 78 -13.16 2.05 11.54
N SER A 79 -12.11 1.22 11.47
CA SER A 79 -12.25 -0.25 11.55
C SER A 79 -11.96 -0.81 12.94
N ASN A 80 -11.35 -0.02 13.84
CA ASN A 80 -10.76 -0.46 15.10
C ASN A 80 -9.69 -1.57 14.96
N ILE A 81 -9.15 -1.79 13.75
CA ILE A 81 -8.05 -2.73 13.53
C ILE A 81 -6.73 -2.05 13.93
N PRO A 82 -5.89 -2.68 14.78
CA PRO A 82 -4.59 -2.12 15.15
C PRO A 82 -3.71 -1.81 13.92
N ILE A 83 -2.99 -0.68 13.95
CA ILE A 83 -2.08 -0.27 12.86
C ILE A 83 -1.08 -1.37 12.48
N ARG A 84 -0.62 -2.17 13.47
CA ARG A 84 0.27 -3.31 13.24
C ARG A 84 -0.36 -4.33 12.29
N GLU A 85 -1.59 -4.76 12.58
CA GLU A 85 -2.32 -5.74 11.77
C GLU A 85 -2.60 -5.20 10.36
N LEU A 86 -2.99 -3.91 10.26
CA LEU A 86 -3.15 -3.26 8.95
C LEU A 86 -1.86 -3.30 8.10
N LYS A 87 -0.68 -3.11 8.72
CA LYS A 87 0.61 -3.24 8.02
C LYS A 87 0.90 -4.68 7.61
N GLU A 88 0.61 -5.65 8.46
CA GLU A 88 0.77 -7.07 8.16
C GLU A 88 -0.13 -7.50 6.99
N LEU A 89 -1.31 -6.91 6.82
CA LEU A 89 -2.18 -7.14 5.65
C LEU A 89 -1.61 -6.57 4.35
N THR A 90 -0.80 -5.51 4.41
CA THR A 90 -0.17 -4.91 3.22
C THR A 90 1.02 -5.70 2.71
N SER A 91 1.74 -6.38 3.59
CA SER A 91 2.87 -7.23 3.22
C SER A 91 2.34 -8.63 2.90
N ALA A 92 2.64 -9.14 1.71
CA ALA A 92 2.45 -10.55 1.39
C ALA A 92 3.25 -11.33 2.42
N SER A 93 2.55 -11.87 3.40
CA SER A 93 3.13 -12.72 4.42
C SER A 93 3.66 -13.95 3.69
N VAL A 94 4.96 -13.95 3.45
CA VAL A 94 5.75 -15.16 3.23
C VAL A 94 5.76 -15.88 4.57
N HIS A 95 4.86 -16.84 4.73
CA HIS A 95 5.02 -17.98 5.62
C HIS A 95 5.22 -19.21 4.74
#